data_AF-A0A0C3SBS4-F1
#
_entry.id   AF-A0A0C3SBS4-F1
#
_cell.length_a   1.000
_cell.length_b   1.000
_cell.length_c   1.000
_cell.angle_alpha   90.00
_cell.angle_beta   90.00
_cell.angle_gamma   90.00
#
_symmetry.space_group_name_H-M   'P 1'
#
loop_
_entity.id
_entity.type
_entity.pdbx_description
1 polymer ?
#
loop_
_entity_poly.entity_id
_entity_poly.type
_entity_poly.pdbx_seq_one_letter_code
_entity_poly.pdbx_strand_id
1 'polypeptide(L)'
;MADKATRLRVLALYKELHRLGRDYPDPSYNFHGKLRGLFEKNRNLQHKEEIERAIKLGEYIRNETLALYSLRKYRHLKRMYPQDSFSDPFHDDTTNTHPKA
;
A
#
# COMPACT_ATOMS: atom_id res chain seq x y z
N MET A 1 -6.40 24.83 20.60
CA MET A 1 -5.83 23.73 21.41
C MET A 1 -6.15 22.41 20.72
N ALA A 2 -5.19 21.50 20.60
CA ALA A 2 -5.42 20.19 20.00
C ALA A 2 -6.35 19.34 20.90
N ASP A 3 -7.36 18.74 20.30
CA ASP A 3 -8.39 18.00 21.03
C ASP A 3 -7.90 16.59 21.47
N LYS A 4 -8.42 16.08 22.60
CA LYS A 4 -8.05 14.77 23.15
C LYS A 4 -8.34 13.64 22.14
N ALA A 5 -9.43 13.74 21.39
CA ALA A 5 -9.76 12.76 20.35
C ALA A 5 -8.73 12.77 19.21
N THR A 6 -8.24 13.96 18.82
CA THR A 6 -7.18 14.10 17.80
C THR A 6 -5.90 13.41 18.25
N ARG A 7 -5.49 13.59 19.51
CA ARG A 7 -4.31 12.92 20.07
C ARG A 7 -4.45 11.39 20.04
N LEU A 8 -5.60 10.85 20.37
CA LEU A 8 -5.85 9.40 20.30
C LEU A 8 -5.78 8.87 18.87
N ARG A 9 -6.34 9.60 17.90
CA ARG A 9 -6.28 9.26 16.47
C ARG A 9 -4.84 9.22 15.96
N VAL A 10 -4.03 10.21 16.30
CA VAL A 10 -2.59 10.26 15.94
C VAL A 10 -1.81 9.09 16.54
N LEU A 11 -2.07 8.74 17.81
CA LEU A 11 -1.42 7.60 18.46
C LEU A 11 -1.81 6.25 17.83
N ALA A 12 -3.08 6.08 17.47
CA ALA A 12 -3.54 4.90 16.76
C ALA A 12 -2.85 4.77 15.38
N LEU A 13 -2.80 5.87 14.63
CA LEU A 13 -2.14 5.94 13.32
C LEU A 13 -0.65 5.60 13.41
N TYR A 14 0.05 6.12 14.41
CA TYR A 14 1.47 5.80 14.65
C TYR A 14 1.67 4.29 14.89
N LYS A 15 0.87 3.68 15.76
CA LYS A 15 0.97 2.24 16.05
C LYS A 15 0.66 1.39 14.83
N GLU A 16 -0.32 1.79 14.02
CA GLU A 16 -0.66 1.08 12.80
C GLU A 16 0.46 1.16 11.76
N LEU A 17 0.98 2.36 11.48
CA LEU A 17 2.12 2.55 10.58
C LEU A 17 3.37 1.82 11.08
N HIS A 18 3.62 1.84 12.39
CA HIS A 18 4.72 1.08 12.98
C HIS A 18 4.52 -0.44 12.81
N ARG A 19 3.29 -0.94 12.91
CA ARG A 19 3.03 -2.36 12.64
C ARG A 19 3.27 -2.69 11.17
N LEU A 20 2.74 -1.87 10.27
CA LEU A 20 2.91 -2.04 8.83
C LEU A 20 4.39 -1.99 8.45
N GLY A 21 5.19 -1.07 9.00
CA GLY A 21 6.61 -0.93 8.65
C GLY A 21 7.46 -2.20 8.86
N ARG A 22 7.04 -3.14 9.71
CA ARG A 22 7.76 -4.40 9.95
C ARG A 22 7.73 -5.34 8.74
N ASP A 23 6.66 -5.31 7.97
CA ASP A 23 6.45 -6.19 6.81
C ASP A 23 6.89 -5.54 5.49
N TYR A 24 7.52 -4.35 5.56
CA TYR A 24 7.86 -3.55 4.39
C TYR A 24 8.85 -4.32 3.49
N PRO A 25 8.61 -4.40 2.17
CA PRO A 25 9.35 -5.31 1.30
C PRO A 25 10.83 -4.95 1.13
N ASP A 26 11.22 -3.71 1.41
CA ASP A 26 12.60 -3.24 1.30
C ASP A 26 13.23 -2.98 2.69
N PRO A 27 14.16 -3.84 3.14
CA PRO A 27 14.86 -3.67 4.42
C PRO A 27 15.73 -2.40 4.49
N SER A 28 16.22 -1.91 3.34
CA SER A 28 17.12 -0.75 3.27
C SER A 28 16.38 0.59 3.41
N TYR A 29 15.06 0.60 3.21
CA TYR A 29 14.26 1.81 3.18
C TYR A 29 14.21 2.58 4.52
N ASN A 30 14.55 1.91 5.63
CA ASN A 30 14.49 2.43 7.01
C ASN A 30 13.13 3.09 7.34
N PHE A 31 12.05 2.32 7.17
CA PHE A 31 10.68 2.80 7.35
C PHE A 31 10.45 3.40 8.75
N HIS A 32 10.90 2.70 9.80
CA HIS A 32 10.71 3.15 11.18
C HIS A 32 11.46 4.45 11.50
N GLY A 33 12.68 4.63 10.97
CA GLY A 33 13.42 5.87 11.12
C GLY A 33 12.71 7.06 10.48
N LYS A 34 12.20 6.87 9.25
CA LYS A 34 11.42 7.89 8.53
C LYS A 34 10.11 8.22 9.24
N LEU A 35 9.41 7.20 9.73
CA LEU A 35 8.17 7.35 10.49
C LEU A 35 8.42 8.18 11.76
N ARG A 36 9.44 7.82 12.54
CA ARG A 36 9.80 8.56 13.75
C ARG A 36 10.13 10.02 13.43
N GLY A 37 10.98 10.27 12.42
CA GLY A 37 11.34 11.62 12.00
C GLY A 37 10.14 12.45 11.54
N LEU A 38 9.16 11.84 10.86
CA LEU A 38 7.93 12.52 10.44
C LEU A 38 7.08 12.98 11.63
N PHE A 39 6.90 12.12 12.64
CA PHE A 39 6.11 12.48 13.83
C PHE A 39 6.86 13.45 14.74
N GLU A 40 8.18 13.35 14.84
CA GLU A 40 9.00 14.31 15.60
C GLU A 40 8.94 15.72 15.00
N LYS A 41 9.04 15.85 13.67
CA LYS A 41 8.90 17.15 12.97
C LYS A 41 7.55 17.83 13.23
N ASN A 42 6.50 17.03 13.36
CA ASN A 42 5.13 17.53 13.53
C ASN A 42 4.68 17.62 15.01
N ARG A 43 5.59 17.39 15.98
CA ARG A 43 5.25 17.33 17.42
C ARG A 43 4.63 18.62 17.97
N ASN A 44 5.07 19.77 17.47
CA ASN A 44 4.71 21.08 18.00
C ASN A 44 3.57 21.77 17.23
N LEU A 45 2.92 21.07 16.30
CA LEU A 45 1.78 21.62 15.56
C LEU A 45 0.62 21.95 16.50
N GLN A 46 0.13 23.19 16.45
CA GLN A 46 -0.98 23.64 17.30
C GLN A 46 -2.25 23.98 16.52
N HIS A 47 -2.12 24.24 15.22
CA HIS A 47 -3.24 24.59 14.35
C HIS A 47 -4.00 23.34 13.91
N LYS A 48 -5.32 23.34 14.13
CA LYS A 48 -6.20 22.19 13.83
C LYS A 48 -6.10 21.74 12.37
N GLU A 49 -6.05 22.69 11.43
CA GLU A 49 -5.95 22.40 10.00
C GLU A 49 -4.64 21.74 9.60
N GLU A 50 -3.53 22.12 10.23
CA GLU A 50 -2.22 21.52 10.00
C GLU A 50 -2.15 20.10 10.56
N ILE A 51 -2.75 19.88 11.73
CA ILE A 51 -2.84 18.55 12.34
C ILE A 51 -3.66 17.62 11.45
N GLU A 52 -4.81 18.06 10.94
CA GLU A 52 -5.62 17.26 10.02
C GLU A 52 -4.89 16.98 8.70
N ARG A 53 -4.14 17.94 8.16
CA ARG A 53 -3.28 17.71 6.99
C ARG A 53 -2.21 16.65 7.26
N ALA A 54 -1.54 16.71 8.41
CA ALA A 54 -0.55 15.73 8.82
C ALA A 54 -1.16 14.32 9.01
N ILE A 55 -2.36 14.24 9.60
CA ILE A 55 -3.09 12.98 9.75
C ILE A 55 -3.45 12.39 8.38
N LYS A 56 -3.99 13.20 7.47
CA LYS A 56 -4.30 12.75 6.09
C LYS A 56 -3.07 12.22 5.36
N LEU A 57 -1.92 12.87 5.54
CA LEU A 57 -0.66 12.38 4.98
C LEU A 57 -0.28 11.00 5.56
N GLY A 58 -0.44 10.81 6.88
CA GLY A 58 -0.18 9.50 7.50
C GLY A 58 -1.15 8.41 7.03
N GLU A 59 -2.44 8.74 6.83
CA GLU A 59 -3.44 7.83 6.26
C GLU A 59 -3.12 7.46 4.80
N TYR A 60 -2.61 8.42 4.02
CA TYR A 60 -2.13 8.17 2.67
C TYR A 60 -0.96 7.17 2.67
N ILE A 61 0.06 7.39 3.51
CA ILE A 61 1.22 6.48 3.64
C ILE A 61 0.76 5.06 4.04
N ARG A 62 -0.21 4.96 4.95
CA ARG A 62 -0.81 3.68 5.36
C ARG A 62 -1.41 2.95 4.15
N ASN A 63 -2.22 3.63 3.35
CA ASN A 63 -2.89 3.04 2.20
C ASN A 63 -1.90 2.63 1.10
N GLU A 64 -0.89 3.45 0.81
CA GLU A 64 0.21 3.09 -0.10
C GLU A 64 0.97 1.85 0.38
N THR A 65 1.26 1.76 1.67
CA THR A 65 1.95 0.58 2.24
C THR A 65 1.11 -0.68 2.10
N LEU A 66 -0.21 -0.60 2.33
CA LEU A 66 -1.13 -1.71 2.11
C LEU A 66 -1.24 -2.11 0.63
N ALA A 67 -1.23 -1.13 -0.28
CA ALA A 67 -1.22 -1.37 -1.72
C ALA A 67 0.07 -2.08 -2.18
N LEU A 68 1.22 -1.74 -1.60
CA LEU A 68 2.47 -2.47 -1.85
C LEU A 68 2.37 -3.94 -1.40
N TYR A 69 1.70 -4.22 -0.28
CA TYR A 69 1.47 -5.59 0.16
C TYR A 69 0.53 -6.38 -0.75
N SER A 70 -0.58 -5.77 -1.19
CA SER A 70 -1.48 -6.43 -2.13
C SER A 70 -0.78 -6.71 -3.46
N LEU A 71 0.04 -5.76 -3.96
CA LEU A 71 0.80 -5.92 -5.19
C LEU A 71 1.86 -7.03 -5.07
N ARG A 72 2.59 -7.10 -3.95
CA ARG A 72 3.54 -8.18 -3.69
C ARG A 72 2.85 -9.54 -3.69
N LYS A 73 1.70 -9.66 -3.02
CA LYS A 73 0.89 -10.88 -2.99
C LYS A 73 0.40 -11.27 -4.39
N TYR A 74 -0.13 -10.30 -5.15
CA TYR A 74 -0.58 -10.51 -6.53
C TYR A 74 0.56 -10.99 -7.43
N ARG A 75 1.74 -10.36 -7.38
CA ARG A 75 2.92 -10.76 -8.15
C ARG A 75 3.35 -12.20 -7.84
N HIS A 76 3.27 -12.61 -6.57
CA HIS A 76 3.56 -13.99 -6.18
C HIS A 76 2.55 -14.97 -6.77
N LEU A 77 1.24 -14.72 -6.59
CA LEU A 77 0.18 -15.56 -7.14
C LEU A 77 0.29 -15.67 -8.67
N LYS A 78 0.48 -14.55 -9.37
CA LYS A 78 0.62 -14.53 -10.84
C LYS A 78 1.78 -15.40 -11.36
N ARG A 79 2.84 -15.61 -10.57
CA ARG A 79 3.94 -16.52 -10.95
C ARG A 79 3.62 -17.98 -10.68
N MET A 80 2.78 -18.28 -9.70
CA MET A 80 2.40 -19.65 -9.32
C MET A 80 1.36 -20.25 -10.27
N TYR A 81 0.52 -19.41 -10.89
CA TYR A 81 -0.47 -19.85 -11.86
C TYR A 81 0.04 -19.59 -13.29
N PRO A 82 0.31 -20.64 -14.10
CA PRO A 82 0.61 -20.47 -15.52
C PRO A 82 -0.57 -19.83 -16.25
N GLN A 83 -0.28 -18.93 -17.20
CA GLN A 83 -1.31 -18.23 -18.00
C GLN A 83 -2.21 -19.21 -18.79
N ASP A 84 -1.72 -20.42 -19.05
CA ASP A 84 -2.42 -21.47 -19.80
C ASP A 84 -3.65 -22.05 -19.09
N SER A 85 -3.87 -21.71 -17.81
CA SER A 85 -5.09 -22.08 -17.08
C SER A 85 -6.31 -21.24 -17.48
N PHE A 86 -6.09 -20.16 -18.24
CA PHE A 86 -7.12 -19.38 -18.92
C PHE A 86 -7.16 -19.76 -20.41
N SER A 87 -7.13 -21.05 -20.73
CA SER A 87 -7.66 -21.50 -22.01
C SER A 87 -9.16 -21.22 -21.99
N ASP A 88 -9.58 -20.12 -22.61
CA ASP A 88 -10.98 -19.84 -22.85
C ASP A 88 -11.54 -21.03 -23.67
N PRO A 89 -12.50 -21.82 -23.13
CA PRO A 89 -13.01 -23.01 -23.84
C PRO A 89 -13.71 -22.69 -25.16
N PHE A 90 -13.88 -21.39 -25.46
CA PHE A 90 -14.61 -20.86 -26.60
C PHE A 90 -13.72 -20.12 -27.62
N HIS A 91 -12.38 -20.24 -27.54
CA HIS A 91 -11.51 -19.75 -28.61
C HIS A 91 -11.58 -20.71 -29.81
N ASP A 92 -12.55 -20.45 -30.69
CA ASP A 92 -12.81 -21.21 -31.90
C ASP A 92 -11.79 -20.82 -33.00
N ASP A 93 -10.65 -21.53 -33.04
CA ASP A 93 -9.60 -21.41 -34.07
C ASP A 93 -10.05 -22.02 -35.43
N THR A 94 -11.29 -21.78 -35.88
CA THR A 94 -11.84 -22.35 -37.13
C THR A 94 -11.69 -21.47 -38.38
N THR A 95 -10.96 -20.34 -38.31
CA THR A 95 -10.87 -19.41 -39.45
C THR A 95 -9.48 -19.25 -40.06
N ASN A 96 -8.71 -20.33 -40.28
CA ASN A 96 -7.74 -20.30 -41.39
C ASN A 96 -7.24 -21.67 -41.90
N THR A 97 -8.07 -22.38 -42.66
CA THR A 97 -7.58 -23.39 -43.60
C THR A 97 -7.95 -22.96 -45.02
N HIS A 98 -7.07 -22.19 -45.66
CA HIS A 98 -7.09 -22.01 -47.11
C HIS A 98 -6.06 -22.97 -47.73
N PRO A 99 -6.46 -24.00 -48.50
CA PRO A 99 -5.50 -24.82 -49.22
C PRO A 99 -4.91 -23.99 -50.37
N LYS A 100 -3.58 -23.80 -50.36
CA LYS A 100 -2.84 -23.35 -51.53
C LYS A 100 -2.92 -24.46 -52.59
N ALA A 101 -3.57 -24.15 -53.72
CA ALA A 101 -3.43 -24.87 -54.97
C ALA A 101 -2.33 -24.20 -55.83
#